data_AF-B3P645-F1
#
_entry.id   AF-B3P645-F1
#
_cell.length_a   1.000
_cell.length_b   1.000
_cell.length_c   1.000
_cell.angle_alpha   90.00
_cell.angle_beta   90.00
_cell.angle_gamma   90.00
#
_symmetry.space_group_name_H-M   'P 1'
#
loop_
_entity.id
_entity.type
_entity.pdbx_description
1 polymer ?
#
loop_
_entity_poly.entity_id
_entity_poly.type
_entity_poly.pdbx_seq_one_letter_code
_entity_poly.pdbx_strand_id
1 'polypeptide(L)'
;MCNDNTKPGCRHPAELRIPQRHCMDPTKYWLCNDAGLEAQLCKCQPNTGFDQDLNACVPWTAWEWKPCQEPPSRPTGWIPC
;
A
#
# COMPACT_ATOMS: atom_id res chain seq x y z
N MET A 1 -5.06 -8.00 18.93
CA MET A 1 -3.95 -7.88 17.96
C MET A 1 -4.55 -7.41 16.66
N CYS A 2 -4.26 -6.19 16.24
CA CYS A 2 -4.87 -5.63 15.04
C CYS A 2 -3.93 -5.74 13.86
N ASN A 3 -4.30 -6.66 12.99
CA ASN A 3 -3.58 -7.00 11.79
C ASN A 3 -4.06 -6.03 10.69
N ASP A 4 -3.64 -4.77 10.76
CA ASP A 4 -3.99 -3.75 9.78
C ASP A 4 -3.02 -3.76 8.61
N ASN A 5 -3.52 -4.07 7.41
CA ASN A 5 -2.76 -4.11 6.17
C ASN A 5 -2.60 -2.73 5.51
N THR A 6 -2.98 -1.66 6.21
CA THR A 6 -2.94 -0.27 5.73
C THR A 6 -3.62 -0.10 4.37
N LYS A 7 -4.76 -0.78 4.18
CA LYS A 7 -5.54 -0.70 2.93
C LYS A 7 -6.09 0.73 2.78
N PRO A 8 -5.80 1.44 1.68
CA PRO A 8 -6.34 2.77 1.43
C PRO A 8 -7.82 2.71 1.03
N GLY A 9 -8.54 3.79 1.32
CA GLY A 9 -9.95 3.97 0.94
C GLY A 9 -10.16 4.57 -0.45
N CYS A 10 -9.08 4.97 -1.14
CA CYS A 10 -9.09 5.61 -2.46
C CYS A 10 -10.04 6.81 -2.55
N ARG A 11 -10.19 7.61 -1.49
CA ARG A 11 -11.03 8.81 -1.47
C ARG A 11 -10.23 10.08 -1.69
N HIS A 12 -8.93 10.04 -1.42
CA HIS A 12 -8.07 11.20 -1.48
C HIS A 12 -7.30 11.21 -2.80
N PRO A 13 -7.25 12.35 -3.53
CA PRO A 13 -6.52 12.42 -4.81
C PRO A 13 -5.02 12.09 -4.68
N ALA A 14 -4.44 12.29 -3.49
CA ALA A 14 -3.04 11.95 -3.21
C ALA A 14 -2.73 10.43 -3.14
N GLU A 15 -3.75 9.56 -3.15
CA GLU A 15 -3.54 8.10 -3.22
C GLU A 15 -4.01 7.51 -4.58
N LEU A 16 -4.67 8.32 -5.41
CA LEU A 16 -5.14 7.90 -6.73
C LEU A 16 -3.96 7.73 -7.68
N ARG A 17 -3.88 6.58 -8.33
CA ARG A 17 -2.79 6.16 -9.21
C ARG A 17 -1.41 6.18 -8.54
N ILE A 18 -1.37 6.22 -7.21
CA ILE A 18 -0.15 6.18 -6.42
C ILE A 18 -0.13 4.85 -5.65
N PRO A 19 0.85 3.97 -5.91
CA PRO A 19 0.93 2.72 -5.20
C PRO A 19 1.31 2.95 -3.74
N GLN A 20 0.60 2.28 -2.84
CA GLN A 20 0.75 2.35 -1.39
C GLN A 20 1.28 1.04 -0.86
N ARG A 21 2.26 1.07 0.04
CA ARG A 21 2.90 -0.13 0.57
C ARG A 21 1.93 -0.95 1.41
N HIS A 22 1.99 -2.26 1.25
CA HIS A 22 1.27 -3.18 2.14
C HIS A 22 2.08 -3.39 3.43
N CYS A 23 1.49 -3.05 4.59
CA CYS A 23 2.21 -3.05 5.87
C CYS A 23 2.86 -4.39 6.22
N MET A 24 2.14 -5.50 6.02
CA MET A 24 2.65 -6.83 6.40
C MET A 24 3.45 -7.55 5.32
N ASP A 25 3.29 -7.15 4.06
CA ASP A 25 3.80 -7.94 2.93
C ASP A 25 4.51 -7.00 1.97
N PRO A 26 5.85 -6.91 2.04
CA PRO A 26 6.59 -6.00 1.19
C PRO A 26 6.59 -6.41 -0.27
N THR A 27 6.14 -7.61 -0.62
CA THR A 27 6.00 -8.04 -2.02
C THR A 27 4.70 -7.58 -2.65
N LYS A 28 3.84 -6.91 -1.87
CA LYS A 28 2.53 -6.42 -2.30
C LYS A 28 2.40 -4.93 -2.04
N TYR A 29 1.53 -4.32 -2.82
CA TYR A 29 1.16 -2.92 -2.68
C TYR A 29 -0.29 -2.74 -3.08
N TRP A 30 -0.91 -1.71 -2.53
CA TRP A 30 -2.25 -1.27 -2.85
C TRP A 30 -2.20 -0.23 -3.96
N LEU A 31 -3.07 -0.33 -4.95
CA LEU A 31 -3.20 0.66 -6.01
C LEU A 31 -4.64 1.10 -6.13
N CYS A 32 -4.86 2.41 -6.03
CA CYS A 32 -6.16 3.00 -6.27
C CYS A 32 -6.25 3.44 -7.74
N ASN A 33 -7.10 2.80 -8.54
CA ASN A 33 -7.30 3.20 -9.93
C ASN A 33 -8.14 4.48 -10.05
N ASP A 34 -9.28 4.51 -9.37
CA ASP A 34 -10.23 5.64 -9.38
C ASP A 34 -10.72 6.01 -7.97
N ALA A 35 -11.19 7.25 -7.84
CA ALA A 35 -11.73 7.78 -6.61
C ALA A 35 -13.02 7.06 -6.18
N GLY A 36 -13.08 6.62 -4.93
CA GLY A 36 -14.23 5.92 -4.37
C GLY A 36 -14.33 4.44 -4.74
N LEU A 37 -13.38 3.89 -5.51
CA LEU A 37 -13.26 2.45 -5.72
C LEU A 37 -12.38 1.81 -4.65
N GLU A 38 -12.52 0.50 -4.47
CA GLU A 38 -11.63 -0.21 -3.55
C GLU A 38 -10.20 -0.30 -4.09
N ALA A 39 -9.23 -0.16 -3.18
CA ALA A 39 -7.82 -0.34 -3.51
C ALA A 39 -7.56 -1.77 -4.01
N GLN A 40 -6.93 -1.88 -5.17
CA GLN A 40 -6.55 -3.14 -5.77
C GLN A 40 -5.23 -3.63 -5.15
N LEU A 41 -5.18 -4.91 -4.76
CA LEU A 41 -3.95 -5.52 -4.28
C LEU A 41 -3.11 -5.97 -5.46
N CYS A 42 -2.00 -5.28 -5.69
CA CYS A 42 -1.03 -5.60 -6.72
C CYS A 42 0.20 -6.27 -6.08
N LYS A 43 0.87 -7.13 -6.86
CA LYS A 43 2.07 -7.85 -6.43
C LYS A 43 3.26 -7.43 -7.26
N CYS A 44 4.40 -7.26 -6.60
CA CYS A 44 5.69 -7.04 -7.22
C CYS A 44 6.25 -8.33 -7.85
N GLN A 45 7.26 -8.17 -8.71
CA GLN A 45 7.98 -9.28 -9.33
C GLN A 45 8.67 -10.16 -8.26
N PRO A 46 8.96 -11.45 -8.56
CA PRO A 46 9.72 -12.30 -7.66
C PRO A 46 11.09 -11.67 -7.32
N ASN A 47 11.56 -11.83 -6.08
CA ASN A 47 12.81 -11.23 -5.58
C ASN A 47 12.85 -9.69 -5.61
N THR A 48 11.69 -9.03 -5.58
CA THR A 48 11.57 -7.58 -5.43
C THR A 48 10.66 -7.22 -4.26
N GLY A 49 10.95 -6.11 -3.60
CA GLY A 49 10.13 -5.51 -2.55
C GLY A 49 9.64 -4.13 -2.97
N PHE A 50 8.43 -3.77 -2.58
CA PHE A 50 7.85 -2.47 -2.86
C PHE A 50 8.47 -1.40 -1.95
N ASP A 51 9.00 -0.34 -2.55
CA ASP A 51 9.49 0.85 -1.86
C ASP A 51 8.51 2.01 -2.06
N GLN A 52 8.02 2.56 -0.94
CA GLN A 52 7.07 3.67 -0.93
C GLN A 52 7.68 4.99 -1.42
N ASP A 53 8.98 5.21 -1.20
CA ASP A 53 9.63 6.47 -1.57
C ASP A 53 9.84 6.56 -3.08
N LEU A 54 10.10 5.42 -3.70
CA LEU A 54 10.21 5.29 -5.16
C LEU A 54 8.88 4.97 -5.83
N ASN A 55 7.84 4.64 -5.05
CA ASN A 55 6.56 4.14 -5.53
C ASN A 55 6.72 2.98 -6.53
N ALA A 56 7.71 2.11 -6.30
CA ALA A 56 8.13 1.10 -7.26
C ALA A 56 8.64 -0.17 -6.57
N CYS A 57 8.59 -1.29 -7.29
CA CYS A 57 9.21 -2.53 -6.85
C CYS A 57 10.72 -2.46 -7.10
N VAL A 58 11.51 -2.47 -6.02
CA VAL A 58 12.97 -2.51 -6.07
C VAL A 58 13.49 -3.93 -5.82
N PRO A 59 14.68 -4.28 -6.32
CA PRO A 59 15.31 -5.57 -6.02
C PRO A 59 15.40 -5.80 -4.51
N TRP A 60 15.18 -7.04 -4.04
CA TRP A 60 15.21 -7.37 -2.61
C TRP A 60 16.54 -6.98 -1.93
N THR A 61 17.65 -7.01 -2.67
CA THR A 61 18.98 -6.58 -2.19
C THR A 61 19.08 -5.09 -1.90
N ALA A 62 18.24 -4.27 -2.52
CA ALA A 62 18.14 -2.82 -2.31
C ALA A 62 16.89 -2.42 -1.53
N TRP A 63 16.04 -3.39 -1.17
CA TRP A 63 14.82 -3.15 -0.43
C TRP A 63 15.13 -2.98 1.05
N GLU A 64 14.66 -1.88 1.62
CA GLU A 64 14.80 -1.61 3.05
C GLU A 64 13.45 -1.70 3.74
N TRP A 65 13.44 -2.31 4.93
CA TRP A 65 12.23 -2.33 5.75
C TRP A 65 11.95 -0.93 6.27
N LYS A 66 10.78 -0.40 5.91
CA LYS A 66 10.26 0.87 6.43
C LYS A 66 9.09 0.61 7.39
N PRO A 67 8.84 1.52 8.35
CA PRO A 67 7.62 1.45 9.15
C PRO A 67 6.38 1.57 8.24
N CYS A 68 5.26 1.02 8.70
CA CYS A 68 4.00 1.15 7.99
C CYS A 68 3.51 2.59 8.05
N GLN A 69 3.17 3.15 6.89
CA GLN A 69 2.60 4.49 6.78
C GLN A 69 1.08 4.34 6.78
N GLU A 70 0.40 5.20 7.54
CA GLU A 70 -1.04 5.26 7.51
C GLU A 70 -1.50 5.92 6.19
N PRO A 71 -2.38 5.27 5.42
CA PRO A 71 -2.84 5.85 4.15
C PRO A 71 -3.68 7.11 4.40
N PRO A 72 -3.74 8.05 3.43
CA PRO A 72 -4.49 9.29 3.57
C PRO A 72 -5.98 9.08 3.81
N SER A 73 -6.55 8.00 3.26
CA SER A 73 -7.92 7.61 3.55
C SER A 73 -8.01 6.13 3.93
N ARG A 74 -8.94 5.83 4.83
CA ARG A 74 -9.32 4.47 5.22
C ARG A 74 -10.61 4.05 4.51
N PRO A 75 -10.81 2.75 4.22
CA PRO A 75 -12.04 2.25 3.62
C PRO A 75 -13.26 2.43 4.54
N THR A 76 -14.46 2.51 3.94
CA THR A 76 -15.73 2.66 4.67
C THR A 76 -15.96 1.44 5.57
N GLY A 77 -16.07 1.66 6.88
CA GLY A 77 -16.25 0.58 7.86
C GLY A 77 -14.94 0.04 8.47
N TRP A 78 -13.80 0.71 8.22
CA TRP A 78 -12.60 0.47 9.03
C TRP A 78 -12.88 0.89 10.47
N ILE A 79 -12.84 -0.07 11.39
CA ILE A 79 -12.96 0.17 12.82
C ILE A 79 -11.52 0.31 13.33
N PRO A 80 -11.14 1.46 13.91
CA PRO A 80 -9.87 1.56 14.59
C PRO A 80 -9.82 0.49 15.67
N CYS A 81 -8.73 -0.24 15.63
CA CYS A 81 -8.18 -0.78 16.84
C CYS A 81 -7.43 0.33 17.58
#